data_AF-A0A3N5LRV7-F1
#
_entry.id   AF-A0A3N5LRV7-F1
#
_cell.length_a   1.000
_cell.length_b   1.000
_cell.length_c   1.000
_cell.angle_alpha   90.00
_cell.angle_beta   90.00
_cell.angle_gamma   90.00
#
_symmetry.space_group_name_H-M   'P 1'
#
loop_
_entity.id
_entity.type
_entity.pdbx_description
1 polymer ?
#
loop_
_entity_poly.entity_id
_entity_poly.type
_entity_poly.pdbx_seq_one_letter_code
_entity_poly.pdbx_strand_id
1 'polypeptide(L)'
;MLEQVLGLGALFFFTMASAGFVLVMIRYPFGSSLRAWGIRFCHALGFLGVLLMRLSRGNFSEASLLVISSLIVSLLSFEMSRKYLKEPPRR
;
A
#
# COMPACT_ATOMS: atom_id res chain seq x y z
N MET A 1 9.82 -22.18 12.01
CA MET A 1 9.81 -22.26 10.54
C MET A 1 8.64 -21.48 9.94
N LEU A 2 7.38 -21.80 10.28
CA LEU A 2 6.20 -21.05 9.76
C LEU A 2 6.28 -19.54 10.04
N GLU A 3 6.64 -19.16 11.27
CA GLU A 3 6.82 -17.75 11.65
C GLU A 3 7.84 -17.02 10.76
N GLN A 4 8.99 -17.63 10.49
CA GLN A 4 10.02 -17.06 9.62
C GLN A 4 9.52 -16.91 8.17
N VAL A 5 8.77 -17.91 7.67
CA VAL A 5 8.16 -17.86 6.33
C VAL A 5 7.13 -16.73 6.24
N LEU A 6 6.28 -16.57 7.26
CA LEU A 6 5.28 -15.50 7.33
C LEU A 6 5.94 -14.12 7.46
N GLY A 7 7.02 -14.01 8.24
CA GLY A 7 7.80 -12.78 8.37
C GLY A 7 8.48 -12.37 7.06
N LEU A 8 9.11 -13.32 6.36
CA LEU A 8 9.69 -13.08 5.02
C LEU A 8 8.62 -12.73 3.99
N GLY A 9 7.47 -13.41 4.05
CA GLY A 9 6.31 -13.08 3.22
C GLY A 9 5.84 -11.64 3.46
N ALA A 10 5.65 -11.25 4.71
CA ALA A 10 5.26 -9.89 5.07
C ALA A 10 6.26 -8.85 4.52
N LEU A 11 7.56 -9.09 4.70
CA LEU A 11 8.61 -8.23 4.17
C LEU A 11 8.53 -8.11 2.65
N PHE A 12 8.40 -9.22 1.93
CA PHE A 12 8.25 -9.25 0.48
C PHE A 12 7.08 -8.38 0.02
N PHE A 13 5.90 -8.51 0.65
CA PHE A 13 4.73 -7.72 0.29
C PHE A 13 4.91 -6.23 0.56
N PHE A 14 5.57 -5.84 1.67
CA PHE A 14 5.89 -4.44 1.94
C PHE A 14 6.89 -3.87 0.93
N THR A 15 7.93 -4.63 0.57
CA THR A 15 8.90 -4.23 -0.47
C THR A 15 8.22 -4.06 -1.83
N MET A 16 7.38 -5.02 -2.23
CA MET A 16 6.63 -4.93 -3.49
C MET A 16 5.63 -3.77 -3.50
N ALA A 17 4.92 -3.52 -2.38
CA ALA A 17 4.00 -2.41 -2.25
C ALA A 17 4.73 -1.05 -2.39
N SER A 18 5.86 -0.88 -1.70
CA SER A 18 6.62 0.37 -1.70
C SER A 18 7.33 0.63 -3.04
N ALA A 19 8.11 -0.34 -3.52
CA ALA A 19 8.80 -0.23 -4.81
C ALA A 19 7.81 -0.10 -5.98
N GLY A 20 6.73 -0.90 -5.95
CA GLY A 20 5.65 -0.84 -6.92
C GLY A 20 4.97 0.52 -6.95
N PHE A 21 4.72 1.12 -5.79
CA PHE A 21 4.11 2.44 -5.71
C PHE A 21 5.00 3.51 -6.36
N VAL A 22 6.30 3.51 -6.06
CA VAL A 22 7.27 4.43 -6.67
C VAL A 22 7.33 4.24 -8.19
N LEU A 23 7.42 3.00 -8.67
CA LEU A 23 7.42 2.69 -10.10
C LEU A 23 6.14 3.18 -10.79
N VAL A 24 4.98 2.95 -10.19
CA VAL A 24 3.69 3.39 -10.72
C VAL A 24 3.62 4.92 -10.82
N MET A 25 4.14 5.62 -9.81
CA MET A 25 4.16 7.08 -9.77
C MET A 25 5.08 7.69 -10.85
N ILE A 26 6.21 7.03 -11.15
CA ILE A 26 7.18 7.48 -12.16
C ILE A 26 6.69 7.13 -13.58
N ARG A 27 6.21 5.90 -13.78
CA ARG A 27 5.97 5.35 -15.12
C ARG A 27 4.67 5.82 -15.76
N TYR A 28 3.63 6.08 -14.96
CA TYR A 28 2.29 6.35 -15.44
C TYR A 28 1.86 7.80 -15.19
N PRO A 29 1.26 8.47 -16.19
CA PRO A 29 0.85 9.86 -16.06
C PRO A 29 -0.27 10.05 -15.04
N PHE A 30 -0.35 11.26 -14.48
CA PHE A 30 -1.40 11.64 -13.56
C PHE A 30 -2.78 11.49 -14.22
N GLY A 31 -3.78 11.05 -13.46
CA GLY A 31 -5.13 10.81 -13.98
C GLY A 31 -5.34 9.53 -14.78
N SER A 32 -4.28 8.81 -15.18
CA SER A 32 -4.44 7.54 -15.90
C SER A 32 -5.09 6.46 -15.03
N SER A 33 -6.01 5.68 -15.62
CA SER A 33 -6.66 4.56 -14.95
C SER A 33 -5.66 3.50 -14.51
N LEU A 34 -4.61 3.25 -15.31
CA LEU A 34 -3.54 2.32 -14.98
C LEU A 34 -2.78 2.73 -13.71
N ARG A 35 -2.45 4.02 -13.56
CA ARG A 35 -1.83 4.54 -12.34
C ARG A 35 -2.73 4.32 -11.12
N ALA A 36 -4.02 4.58 -11.27
CA ALA A 36 -4.98 4.41 -10.18
C ALA A 36 -5.09 2.95 -9.73
N TRP A 37 -5.20 2.02 -10.68
CA TRP A 37 -5.20 0.60 -10.37
C TRP A 37 -3.86 0.13 -9.78
N GLY A 38 -2.74 0.62 -10.28
CA GLY A 38 -1.41 0.34 -9.72
C GLY A 38 -1.29 0.79 -8.27
N ILE A 39 -1.75 2.00 -7.93
CA ILE A 39 -1.73 2.50 -6.55
C ILE A 39 -2.63 1.65 -5.64
N ARG A 40 -3.83 1.29 -6.08
CA ARG A 40 -4.74 0.40 -5.32
C ARG A 40 -4.12 -0.97 -5.08
N PHE A 41 -3.48 -1.53 -6.11
CA PHE A 41 -2.77 -2.81 -6.00
C PHE A 41 -1.63 -2.73 -4.98
N CYS A 42 -0.85 -1.65 -4.97
CA CYS A 42 0.20 -1.44 -3.97
C CYS A 42 -0.36 -1.38 -2.54
N HIS A 43 -1.51 -0.72 -2.32
CA HIS A 43 -2.17 -0.74 -1.02
C HIS A 43 -2.65 -2.15 -0.64
N ALA A 44 -3.22 -2.91 -1.58
CA ALA A 44 -3.64 -4.28 -1.35
C ALA A 44 -2.46 -5.18 -0.92
N LEU A 45 -1.31 -5.03 -1.57
CA LEU A 45 -0.07 -5.70 -1.16
C LEU A 45 0.36 -5.26 0.26
N GLY A 46 0.30 -3.96 0.56
CA GLY A 46 0.58 -3.44 1.91
C GLY A 46 -0.31 -4.07 2.98
N PHE A 47 -1.61 -4.18 2.74
CA PHE A 47 -2.55 -4.85 3.66
C PHE A 47 -2.25 -6.34 3.80
N LEU A 48 -1.88 -7.02 2.72
CA LEU A 48 -1.49 -8.43 2.75
C LEU A 48 -0.21 -8.65 3.56
N GLY A 49 0.76 -7.74 3.46
CA GLY A 49 1.96 -7.73 4.30
C GLY A 49 1.62 -7.62 5.79
N VAL A 50 0.68 -6.75 6.16
CA VAL A 50 0.21 -6.66 7.55
C VAL A 50 -0.51 -7.93 8.00
N LEU A 51 -1.33 -8.54 7.15
CA LEU A 51 -2.02 -9.80 7.48
C LEU A 51 -1.02 -10.92 7.78
N LEU A 52 0.01 -11.07 6.95
CA LEU A 52 1.06 -12.07 7.18
C LEU A 52 1.89 -11.76 8.43
N MET A 53 2.19 -10.49 8.68
CA MET A 53 2.86 -10.07 9.92
C MET A 53 2.01 -10.40 11.16
N ARG A 54 0.69 -10.23 11.09
CA ARG A 54 -0.24 -10.62 12.16
C ARG A 54 -0.24 -12.14 12.36
N LEU A 55 -0.36 -12.91 11.29
CA LEU A 55 -0.35 -14.37 11.36
C LEU A 55 0.97 -14.90 11.93
N SER A 56 2.08 -14.21 11.66
CA SER A 56 3.39 -14.53 12.23
C SER A 56 3.44 -14.30 13.75
N ARG A 57 2.88 -13.19 14.25
CA ARG A 57 3.05 -12.76 15.64
C ARG A 57 1.85 -13.06 16.55
N GLY A 58 0.76 -13.60 16.01
CA GLY A 58 -0.48 -13.94 16.73
C GLY A 58 -1.34 -12.73 17.13
N ASN A 59 -0.73 -11.60 17.49
CA ASN A 59 -1.40 -10.36 17.91
C ASN A 59 -1.04 -9.16 17.02
N PHE A 60 -1.95 -8.18 16.97
CA PHE A 60 -1.63 -6.89 16.40
C PHE A 60 -0.78 -6.09 17.38
N SER A 61 0.48 -5.83 17.01
CA SER A 61 1.30 -4.85 17.70
C SER A 61 0.79 -3.43 17.41
N GLU A 62 1.12 -2.47 18.28
CA GLU A 62 0.86 -1.04 18.02
C GLU A 62 1.40 -0.60 16.66
N ALA A 63 2.59 -1.09 16.28
CA ALA A 63 3.18 -0.84 14.97
C ALA A 63 2.29 -1.37 13.82
N SER A 64 1.69 -2.55 13.97
CA SER A 64 0.76 -3.11 12.97
C SER A 64 -0.48 -2.24 12.81
N LEU A 65 -1.03 -1.73 13.93
CA LEU A 65 -2.19 -0.84 13.92
C LEU A 65 -1.87 0.50 13.26
N LEU A 66 -0.69 1.06 13.53
CA LEU A 66 -0.20 2.26 12.88
C LEU A 66 -0.04 2.07 11.36
N VAL A 67 0.52 0.94 10.93
CA VAL A 67 0.66 0.61 9.50
C VAL A 67 -0.70 0.43 8.82
N ILE A 68 -1.65 -0.25 9.46
CA ILE A 68 -3.02 -0.38 8.91
C ILE A 68 -3.68 0.99 8.80
N SER A 69 -3.61 1.79 9.86
CA SER A 69 -4.24 3.10 9.90
C SER A 69 -3.66 4.01 8.83
N SER A 70 -2.33 4.01 8.65
CA SER A 70 -1.66 4.79 7.62
C SER A 70 -2.03 4.32 6.20
N LEU A 71 -2.12 3.01 5.98
CA LEU A 71 -2.59 2.46 4.69
C LEU A 71 -4.04 2.84 4.38
N ILE A 72 -4.94 2.80 5.38
CA ILE A 72 -6.34 3.22 5.21
C ILE A 72 -6.42 4.71 4.89
N VAL A 73 -5.77 5.55 5.69
CA VAL A 73 -5.77 7.01 5.46
C VAL A 73 -5.17 7.33 4.09
N SER A 74 -4.04 6.73 3.74
CA SER A 74 -3.39 6.91 2.43
C SER A 74 -4.33 6.53 1.27
N LEU A 75 -5.01 5.39 1.36
CA LEU A 75 -5.95 4.94 0.33
C LEU A 75 -7.16 5.89 0.21
N LEU A 76 -7.74 6.31 1.33
CA LEU A 76 -8.86 7.25 1.36
C LEU A 76 -8.47 8.61 0.80
N SER A 77 -7.32 9.15 1.22
CA SER A 77 -6.78 10.40 0.68
C SER A 77 -6.53 10.29 -0.82
N PHE A 78 -6.04 9.15 -1.30
CA PHE A 78 -5.87 8.91 -2.73
C PHE A 78 -7.21 8.91 -3.48
N GLU A 79 -8.22 8.18 -3.02
CA GLU A 79 -9.53 8.13 -3.66
C GLU A 79 -10.24 9.50 -3.64
N MET A 80 -10.14 10.24 -2.53
CA MET A 80 -10.63 11.61 -2.46
C MET A 80 -9.87 12.52 -3.43
N SER A 81 -8.54 12.44 -3.49
CA SER A 81 -7.75 13.24 -4.43
C SER A 81 -8.20 12.98 -5.87
N ARG A 82 -8.51 11.74 -6.25
CA ARG A 82 -9.03 11.44 -7.59
C ARG A 82 -10.42 12.01 -7.84
N LYS A 83 -11.28 12.02 -6.83
CA LYS A 83 -12.66 12.53 -6.94
C LYS A 83 -12.67 14.05 -7.09
N TYR A 84 -11.78 14.75 -6.38
CA TYR A 84 -11.79 16.21 -6.27
C TYR A 84 -10.70 16.93 -7.08
N LEU A 85 -9.57 16.30 -7.37
CA LEU A 85 -8.47 16.83 -8.18
C LEU A 85 -8.47 16.13 -9.55
N LYS A 86 -9.38 16.55 -10.43
CA LYS A 86 -9.42 16.09 -11.84
C LYS A 86 -8.29 16.67 -12.68
N GLU A 87 -7.73 17.81 -12.28
CA GLU A 87 -6.61 18.46 -12.97
C GLU A 87 -5.36 18.47 -12.07
N PRO A 88 -4.16 18.22 -12.63
CA PRO A 88 -2.93 18.50 -11.90
C PRO A 88 -2.87 19.99 -11.55
N PRO A 89 -2.24 20.39 -10.42
CA PRO A 89 -2.00 21.80 -10.16
C PRO A 89 -1.28 22.41 -11.37
N ARG A 90 -1.90 23.41 -12.00
CA ARG A 90 -1.28 24.17 -13.08
C ARG A 90 -0.06 24.88 -12.47
N ARG A 91 1.13 24.42 -12.86
CA ARG A 91 2.39 25.12 -12.56
C ARG A 91 2.44 26.42 -13.36
#